data_AF-A0A2V2WCL1-F1
#
_entry.id   AF-A0A2V2WCL1-F1
#
_cell.length_a   1.000
_cell.length_b   1.000
_cell.length_c   1.000
_cell.angle_alpha   90.00
_cell.angle_beta   90.00
_cell.angle_gamma   90.00
#
_symmetry.space_group_name_H-M   'P 1'
#
loop_
_entity.id
_entity.type
_entity.pdbx_description
1 polymer ?
#
loop_
_entity_poly.entity_id
_entity_poly.type
_entity_poly.pdbx_seq_one_letter_code
_entity_poly.pdbx_strand_id
1 'polypeptide(L)'
;MEALVAKAVERLGKKKLWLVVHTLRRMNAADCTVAGAREALRGIRLYVEDDKFAEVAAQFVGKDGATFNVAAFVRAFLATLPPRRQYAVSLVVRKLDPESSGFVSFDTLREMYDVMRHPLVLKRADPSELVDEFIADFEEAREEDGITTDELAAYYVGISHTTLHDEDFELRCIRSFSLDRPRARLDAESPTSHAGKLRSRTLSTYNAAKHPLYETTSMGYGKDCEKVKYDGKFSLKHCFTKHAPMQRGGGATSMNM
;
A
#
# COMPACT_ATOMS: atom_id res chain seq x y z
N MET A 1 24.60 6.85 6.79
CA MET A 1 23.47 6.99 5.84
C MET A 1 22.25 7.66 6.48
N GLU A 2 21.78 7.21 7.64
CA GLU A 2 20.58 7.79 8.28
C GLU A 2 20.66 9.30 8.51
N ALA A 3 21.79 9.82 8.99
CA ALA A 3 21.99 11.26 9.18
C ALA A 3 21.84 12.06 7.87
N LEU A 4 22.26 11.48 6.74
CA LEU A 4 22.10 12.09 5.42
C LEU A 4 20.63 12.10 5.00
N VAL A 5 19.91 10.99 5.22
CA VAL A 5 18.46 10.90 4.95
C VAL A 5 17.70 11.92 5.79
N ALA A 6 17.98 12.01 7.09
CA ALA A 6 17.33 12.97 7.99
C ALA A 6 17.53 14.42 7.51
N LYS A 7 18.77 14.78 7.14
CA LYS A 7 19.08 16.12 6.63
C LYS A 7 18.43 16.40 5.27
N ALA A 8 18.37 15.40 4.39
CA ALA A 8 17.70 15.52 3.11
C ALA A 8 16.18 15.69 3.27
N VAL A 9 15.56 14.96 4.20
CA VAL A 9 14.13 15.10 4.52
C VAL A 9 13.83 16.47 5.15
N GLU A 10 14.72 16.99 6.00
CA GLU A 10 14.59 18.35 6.56
C GLU A 10 14.61 19.44 5.47
N ARG A 11 15.49 19.30 4.47
CA ARG A 11 15.76 20.37 3.48
C ARG A 11 14.90 20.28 2.23
N LEU A 12 14.76 19.08 1.67
CA LEU A 12 14.00 18.84 0.43
C LEU A 12 12.53 18.50 0.73
N GLY A 13 12.26 17.99 1.94
CA GLY A 13 10.97 17.44 2.30
C GLY A 13 10.87 15.94 1.99
N LYS A 14 9.98 15.27 2.71
CA LYS A 14 9.78 13.80 2.65
C LYS A 14 9.43 13.23 1.27
N LYS A 15 8.83 14.05 0.39
CA LYS A 15 8.41 13.66 -0.96
C LYS A 15 9.51 13.87 -2.01
N LYS A 16 10.57 14.62 -1.71
CA LYS A 16 11.61 15.00 -2.68
C LYS A 16 12.98 14.36 -2.39
N LEU A 17 13.04 13.38 -1.48
CA LEU A 17 14.27 12.65 -1.19
C LEU A 17 14.85 11.96 -2.43
N TRP A 18 14.00 11.53 -3.35
CA TRP A 18 14.38 10.89 -4.61
C TRP A 18 15.25 11.80 -5.51
N LEU A 19 15.18 13.13 -5.36
CA LEU A 19 16.06 14.07 -6.08
C LEU A 19 17.55 13.80 -5.81
N VAL A 20 17.88 13.31 -4.62
CA VAL A 20 19.26 12.91 -4.30
C VAL A 20 19.71 11.79 -5.24
N VAL A 21 18.89 10.77 -5.42
CA VAL A 21 19.17 9.66 -6.34
C VAL A 21 19.19 10.16 -7.78
N HIS A 22 18.21 10.97 -8.16
CA HIS A 22 18.09 11.51 -9.52
C HIS A 22 19.33 12.29 -9.96
N THR A 23 19.78 13.24 -9.13
CA THR A 23 20.98 14.04 -9.42
C THR A 23 22.25 13.22 -9.48
N LEU A 24 22.43 12.26 -8.57
CA LEU A 24 23.62 11.41 -8.54
C LEU A 24 23.70 10.45 -9.73
N ARG A 25 22.56 9.95 -10.22
CA ARG A 25 22.51 9.10 -11.42
C ARG A 25 22.85 9.86 -12.70
N ARG A 26 22.57 11.15 -12.75
CA ARG A 26 22.83 12.03 -13.89
C ARG A 26 24.25 12.59 -13.93
N MET A 27 25.09 12.22 -12.96
CA MET A 27 26.49 12.60 -12.95
C MET A 27 27.27 11.93 -14.08
N ASN A 28 28.16 12.67 -14.72
CA ASN A 28 29.07 12.11 -15.72
C ASN A 28 30.05 11.15 -15.04
N ALA A 29 30.51 10.14 -15.78
CA ALA A 29 31.49 9.17 -15.27
C ALA A 29 32.79 9.81 -14.77
N ALA A 30 33.21 10.94 -15.36
CA ALA A 30 34.37 11.71 -14.92
C ALA A 30 34.16 12.39 -13.55
N ASP A 31 32.90 12.72 -13.23
CA ASP A 31 32.51 13.41 -12.00
C ASP A 31 32.06 12.44 -10.90
N CYS A 32 32.06 11.12 -11.16
CA CYS A 32 31.78 10.07 -10.18
C CYS A 32 32.93 9.89 -9.17
N THR A 33 33.36 10.99 -8.56
CA THR A 33 34.30 11.07 -7.44
C THR A 33 33.55 11.47 -6.18
N VAL A 34 34.18 11.30 -5.01
CA VAL A 34 33.59 11.73 -3.73
C VAL A 34 33.30 13.24 -3.72
N ALA A 35 34.20 14.03 -4.33
CA ALA A 35 34.03 15.47 -4.47
C ALA A 35 32.88 15.81 -5.42
N GLY A 36 32.79 15.14 -6.57
CA GLY A 36 31.68 15.36 -7.50
C GLY A 36 30.34 15.02 -6.86
N ALA A 37 30.22 13.86 -6.20
CA ALA A 37 29.00 13.47 -5.52
C ALA A 37 28.59 14.53 -4.48
N ARG A 38 29.57 15.12 -3.78
CA ARG A 38 29.34 16.22 -2.85
C ARG A 38 28.82 17.49 -3.52
N GLU A 39 29.41 17.88 -4.65
CA GLU A 39 28.96 19.04 -5.41
C GLU A 39 27.55 18.83 -5.99
N ALA A 40 27.21 17.60 -6.40
CA ALA A 40 25.85 17.27 -6.82
C ALA A 40 24.83 17.47 -5.68
N LEU A 41 25.15 17.04 -4.45
CA LEU A 41 24.30 17.32 -3.28
C LEU A 41 24.19 18.82 -2.98
N ARG A 42 25.27 19.59 -3.16
CA ARG A 42 25.24 21.05 -3.00
C ARG A 42 24.38 21.72 -4.07
N GLY A 43 24.33 21.18 -5.30
CA GLY A 43 23.47 21.64 -6.39
C GLY A 43 21.98 21.62 -6.02
N ILE A 44 21.53 20.62 -5.26
CA ILE A 44 20.16 20.52 -4.72
C ILE A 44 19.99 21.20 -3.36
N ARG A 45 20.94 22.06 -2.96
CA ARG A 45 20.96 22.78 -1.67
C ARG A 45 21.02 21.86 -0.44
N LEU A 46 21.53 20.64 -0.60
CA LEU A 46 21.77 19.70 0.49
C LEU A 46 23.20 19.85 1.01
N TYR A 47 23.36 20.63 2.08
CA TYR A 47 24.65 20.84 2.73
C TYR A 47 24.83 19.84 3.88
N VAL A 48 25.72 18.86 3.72
CA VAL A 48 26.13 17.94 4.79
C VAL A 48 27.50 18.37 5.32
N GLU A 49 27.70 18.24 6.63
CA GLU A 49 29.01 18.49 7.27
C GLU A 49 30.07 17.55 6.69
N ASP A 50 31.29 18.06 6.55
CA ASP A 50 32.42 17.39 5.91
C ASP A 50 32.69 16.02 6.55
N ASP A 51 32.77 15.97 7.88
CA ASP A 51 33.05 14.76 8.63
C ASP A 51 31.97 13.69 8.41
N LYS A 52 30.70 14.08 8.56
CA LYS A 52 29.54 13.18 8.35
C LYS A 52 29.44 12.69 6.92
N PHE A 53 29.73 13.54 5.95
CA PHE A 53 29.72 13.14 4.54
C PHE A 53 30.89 12.21 4.24
N ALA A 54 32.08 12.47 4.77
CA ALA A 54 33.26 11.64 4.58
C ALA A 54 33.05 10.23 5.17
N GLU A 55 32.46 10.12 6.37
CA GLU A 55 32.11 8.84 6.99
C GLU A 55 31.16 8.01 6.12
N VAL A 56 30.15 8.66 5.54
CA VAL A 56 29.20 7.99 4.65
C VAL A 56 29.87 7.62 3.33
N ALA A 57 30.58 8.56 2.71
CA ALA A 57 31.21 8.37 1.42
C ALA A 57 32.29 7.28 1.44
N ALA A 58 33.02 7.12 2.55
CA ALA A 58 34.03 6.08 2.74
C ALA A 58 33.48 4.65 2.51
N GLN A 59 32.19 4.42 2.76
CA GLN A 59 31.54 3.12 2.56
C GLN A 59 31.28 2.81 1.08
N PHE A 60 31.33 3.81 0.21
CA PHE A 60 30.96 3.73 -1.20
C PHE A 60 32.12 4.05 -2.15
N VAL A 61 33.33 4.21 -1.63
CA VAL A 61 34.53 4.32 -2.47
C VAL A 61 34.83 2.96 -3.12
N GLY A 62 35.10 2.98 -4.42
CA GLY A 62 35.47 1.81 -5.20
C GLY A 62 36.82 1.23 -4.76
N LYS A 63 37.14 0.03 -5.25
CA LYS A 63 38.39 -0.67 -4.92
C LYS A 63 39.65 0.13 -5.26
N ASP A 64 39.54 1.02 -6.23
CA ASP A 64 40.63 1.87 -6.71
C ASP A 64 40.82 3.15 -5.87
N GLY A 65 39.98 3.37 -4.84
CA GLY A 65 40.10 4.51 -3.93
C GLY A 65 39.65 5.86 -4.50
N ALA A 66 39.55 5.99 -5.82
CA ALA A 66 39.27 7.25 -6.52
C ALA A 66 37.81 7.39 -6.98
N THR A 67 37.13 6.28 -7.29
CA THR A 67 35.78 6.27 -7.86
C THR A 67 34.71 6.13 -6.78
N PHE A 68 33.64 6.90 -6.89
CA PHE A 68 32.47 6.80 -6.03
C PHE A 68 31.43 5.88 -6.67
N ASN A 69 31.05 4.82 -5.96
CA ASN A 69 30.07 3.85 -6.44
C ASN A 69 28.64 4.37 -6.22
N VAL A 70 28.15 5.17 -7.18
CA VAL A 70 26.79 5.73 -7.17
C VAL A 70 25.73 4.62 -7.04
N ALA A 71 25.87 3.51 -7.76
CA ALA A 71 24.89 2.42 -7.72
C ALA A 71 24.81 1.75 -6.34
N ALA A 72 25.92 1.63 -5.61
CA ALA A 72 25.92 1.15 -4.23
C ALA A 72 25.31 2.18 -3.27
N PHE A 73 25.63 3.46 -3.45
CA PHE A 73 25.07 4.55 -2.64
C PHE A 73 23.55 4.67 -2.78
N VAL A 74 23.03 4.60 -4.01
CA VAL A 74 21.59 4.63 -4.29
C VAL A 74 20.87 3.46 -3.63
N ARG A 75 21.39 2.24 -3.78
CA ARG A 75 20.83 1.04 -3.12
C ARG A 75 20.88 1.12 -1.60
N ALA A 76 21.84 1.84 -1.03
CA ALA A 76 21.95 2.01 0.41
C ALA A 76 20.81 2.84 1.01
N PHE A 77 20.08 3.66 0.23
CA PHE A 77 18.88 4.34 0.72
C PHE A 77 17.82 3.33 1.17
N LEU A 78 17.55 2.29 0.38
CA LEU A 78 16.62 1.24 0.76
C LEU A 78 17.08 0.47 1.99
N ALA A 79 18.39 0.24 2.13
CA ALA A 79 18.96 -0.45 3.27
C ALA A 79 18.77 0.31 4.61
N THR A 80 18.45 1.62 4.58
CA THR A 80 18.13 2.39 5.79
C THR A 80 16.77 2.05 6.39
N LEU A 81 15.89 1.38 5.64
CA LEU A 81 14.57 1.01 6.12
C LEU A 81 14.61 -0.26 6.97
N PRO A 82 13.72 -0.43 7.96
CA PRO A 82 13.57 -1.72 8.62
C PRO A 82 13.05 -2.79 7.63
N PRO A 83 13.38 -4.09 7.83
CA PRO A 83 13.06 -5.15 6.87
C PRO A 83 11.59 -5.22 6.44
N ARG A 84 10.67 -4.96 7.36
CA ARG A 84 9.22 -4.92 7.09
C ARG A 84 8.86 -3.85 6.05
N ARG A 85 9.41 -2.63 6.20
CA ARG A 85 9.19 -1.52 5.27
C ARG A 85 9.90 -1.75 3.94
N GLN A 86 11.12 -2.32 3.96
CA GLN A 86 11.82 -2.72 2.73
C GLN A 86 10.98 -3.70 1.91
N TYR A 87 10.39 -4.70 2.56
CA TYR A 87 9.54 -5.68 1.90
C TYR A 87 8.32 -5.02 1.24
N ALA A 88 7.62 -4.12 1.95
CA ALA A 88 6.49 -3.39 1.39
C ALA A 88 6.87 -2.58 0.14
N VAL A 89 8.00 -1.88 0.16
CA VAL A 89 8.50 -1.14 -1.01
C VAL A 89 8.85 -2.08 -2.17
N SER A 90 9.46 -3.24 -1.87
CA SER A 90 9.81 -4.24 -2.89
C SER A 90 8.57 -4.79 -3.62
N LEU A 91 7.44 -4.93 -2.92
CA LEU A 91 6.17 -5.35 -3.51
C LEU A 91 5.59 -4.27 -4.42
N VAL A 92 5.70 -2.99 -4.03
CA VAL A 92 5.29 -1.85 -4.87
C VAL A 92 6.11 -1.84 -6.16
N VAL A 93 7.43 -1.92 -6.06
CA VAL A 93 8.34 -1.91 -7.23
C VAL A 93 8.03 -3.09 -8.15
N ARG A 94 7.89 -4.31 -7.62
CA ARG A 94 7.54 -5.50 -8.42
C ARG A 94 6.21 -5.37 -9.14
N LYS A 95 5.24 -4.68 -8.53
CA LYS A 95 3.93 -4.47 -9.15
C LYS A 95 3.99 -3.46 -10.30
N LEU A 96 4.86 -2.46 -10.20
CA LEU A 96 5.01 -1.40 -11.19
C LEU A 96 5.95 -1.77 -12.33
N ASP A 97 6.97 -2.58 -12.05
CA ASP A 97 7.97 -3.04 -13.00
C ASP A 97 8.11 -4.57 -12.95
N PRO A 98 7.13 -5.32 -13.49
CA PRO A 98 7.14 -6.77 -13.47
C PRO A 98 8.27 -7.37 -14.32
N GLU A 99 8.74 -6.64 -15.33
CA GLU A 99 9.82 -7.06 -16.22
C GLU A 99 11.22 -6.73 -15.65
N SER A 100 11.30 -6.04 -14.51
CA SER A 100 12.56 -5.58 -13.90
C SER A 100 13.40 -4.72 -14.85
N SER A 101 12.75 -3.89 -15.66
CA SER A 101 13.37 -2.94 -16.58
C SER A 101 14.18 -1.85 -15.84
N GLY A 102 13.85 -1.60 -14.58
CA GLY A 102 14.45 -0.54 -13.76
C GLY A 102 13.82 0.84 -13.97
N PHE A 103 12.79 0.95 -14.81
CA PHE A 103 12.13 2.20 -15.18
C PHE A 103 10.61 2.04 -15.19
N VAL A 104 9.89 3.04 -14.70
CA VAL A 104 8.42 3.06 -14.60
C VAL A 104 7.92 4.36 -15.22
N SER A 105 7.11 4.26 -16.29
CA SER A 105 6.51 5.43 -16.93
C SER A 105 5.45 6.09 -16.06
N PHE A 106 5.22 7.39 -16.26
CA PHE A 106 4.15 8.11 -15.57
C PHE A 106 2.76 7.57 -15.87
N ASP A 107 2.51 7.08 -17.09
CA ASP A 107 1.25 6.44 -17.43
C ASP A 107 1.04 5.15 -16.65
N THR A 108 2.09 4.32 -16.50
CA THR A 108 2.04 3.12 -15.65
C THR A 108 1.74 3.50 -14.20
N LEU A 109 2.36 4.57 -13.68
CA LEU A 109 2.07 5.07 -12.33
C LEU A 109 0.60 5.50 -12.20
N ARG A 110 0.04 6.27 -13.15
CA ARG A 110 -1.38 6.68 -13.16
C ARG A 110 -2.32 5.47 -13.15
N GLU A 111 -2.05 4.50 -14.01
CA GLU A 111 -2.88 3.31 -14.16
C GLU A 111 -2.84 2.39 -12.94
N MET A 112 -1.70 2.31 -12.25
CA MET A 112 -1.52 1.39 -11.13
C MET A 112 -1.84 2.02 -9.78
N TYR A 113 -1.85 3.34 -9.68
CA TYR A 113 -2.16 4.06 -8.46
C TYR A 113 -3.67 3.96 -8.14
N ASP A 114 -4.00 3.32 -7.01
CA ASP A 114 -5.35 3.16 -6.52
C ASP A 114 -5.73 4.32 -5.60
N VAL A 115 -6.33 5.31 -6.23
CA VAL A 115 -6.83 6.52 -5.58
C VAL A 115 -7.80 6.19 -4.48
N MET A 116 -8.85 5.42 -4.76
CA MET A 116 -10.01 5.24 -3.87
C MET A 116 -9.64 4.60 -2.52
N ARG A 117 -8.54 3.87 -2.48
CA ARG A 117 -8.08 3.17 -1.28
C ARG A 117 -7.00 3.92 -0.52
N HIS A 118 -6.43 4.97 -1.11
CA HIS A 118 -5.33 5.70 -0.49
C HIS A 118 -5.76 6.24 0.90
N PRO A 119 -4.95 6.06 1.96
CA PRO A 119 -5.34 6.48 3.32
C PRO A 119 -5.73 7.96 3.46
N LEU A 120 -5.21 8.81 2.57
CA LEU A 120 -5.50 10.25 2.57
C LEU A 120 -6.79 10.64 1.82
N VAL A 121 -7.47 9.71 1.13
CA VAL A 121 -8.72 10.02 0.39
C VAL A 121 -9.79 10.55 1.32
N LEU A 122 -9.88 9.99 2.52
CA LEU A 122 -10.82 10.45 3.54
C LEU A 122 -10.59 11.90 3.97
N LYS A 123 -9.41 12.47 3.67
CA LYS A 123 -9.05 13.85 3.99
C LYS A 123 -9.19 14.81 2.80
N ARG A 124 -9.50 14.32 1.60
CA ARG A 124 -9.55 15.11 0.37
C ARG A 124 -10.98 15.20 -0.14
N ALA A 125 -11.30 16.34 -0.76
CA ALA A 125 -12.59 16.56 -1.41
C ALA A 125 -12.64 15.78 -2.74
N ASP A 126 -11.59 15.90 -3.55
CA ASP A 126 -11.50 15.27 -4.86
C ASP A 126 -10.42 14.18 -4.90
N PRO A 127 -10.77 12.91 -5.18
CA PRO A 127 -9.81 11.82 -5.22
C PRO A 127 -8.85 11.95 -6.42
N SER A 128 -9.32 12.43 -7.57
CA SER A 128 -8.50 12.57 -8.79
C SER A 128 -7.24 13.42 -8.57
N GLU A 129 -7.32 14.46 -7.74
CA GLU A 129 -6.18 15.32 -7.39
C GLU A 129 -5.03 14.54 -6.76
N LEU A 130 -5.30 13.40 -6.11
CA LEU A 130 -4.29 12.67 -5.37
C LEU A 130 -3.29 11.94 -6.28
N VAL A 131 -3.73 11.53 -7.49
CA VAL A 131 -2.83 10.99 -8.52
C VAL A 131 -1.99 12.10 -9.11
N ASP A 132 -2.61 13.24 -9.41
CA ASP A 132 -1.91 14.39 -9.97
C ASP A 132 -0.87 14.94 -9.00
N GLU A 133 -1.20 15.02 -7.70
CA GLU A 133 -0.25 15.35 -6.64
C GLU A 133 0.91 14.34 -6.54
N PHE A 134 0.60 13.05 -6.69
CA PHE A 134 1.64 12.01 -6.66
C PHE A 134 2.60 12.13 -7.84
N ILE A 135 2.12 12.51 -9.02
CA ILE A 135 2.96 12.69 -10.21
C ILE A 135 3.70 14.03 -10.16
N ALA A 136 3.06 15.07 -9.62
CA ALA A 136 3.70 16.35 -9.37
C ALA A 136 4.87 16.23 -8.37
N ASP A 137 4.86 15.23 -7.48
CA ASP A 137 6.03 14.93 -6.63
C ASP A 137 7.27 14.59 -7.48
N PHE A 138 7.10 14.14 -8.74
CA PHE A 138 8.14 13.76 -9.70
C PHE A 138 8.33 14.75 -10.86
N GLU A 139 7.91 16.01 -10.71
CA GLU A 139 7.98 17.03 -11.77
C GLU A 139 9.38 17.20 -12.38
N GLU A 140 10.44 17.04 -11.60
CA GLU A 140 11.82 17.17 -12.09
C GLU A 140 12.24 16.05 -13.04
N ALA A 141 11.52 14.91 -13.05
CA ALA A 141 11.72 13.81 -13.99
C ALA A 141 10.76 13.87 -15.19
N ARG A 142 10.06 15.00 -15.39
CA ARG A 142 9.05 15.13 -16.46
C ARG A 142 9.61 15.01 -17.87
N GLU A 143 10.87 15.38 -18.08
CA GLU A 143 11.53 15.20 -19.39
C GLU A 143 11.74 13.73 -19.75
N GLU A 144 11.79 12.85 -18.75
CA GLU A 144 12.00 11.41 -18.91
C GLU A 144 10.68 10.64 -19.03
N ASP A 145 9.53 11.30 -18.78
CA ASP A 145 8.18 10.73 -18.76
C ASP A 145 8.03 9.50 -17.83
N GLY A 146 8.81 9.47 -16.76
CA GLY A 146 8.87 8.35 -15.82
C GLY A 146 9.94 8.52 -14.76
N ILE A 147 10.10 7.49 -13.95
CA ILE A 147 11.11 7.41 -12.89
C ILE A 147 11.73 6.01 -12.83
N THR A 148 12.94 5.93 -12.34
CA THR A 148 13.59 4.65 -12.04
C THR A 148 13.02 4.01 -10.78
N THR A 149 13.15 2.69 -10.69
CA THR A 149 12.72 1.93 -9.51
C THR A 149 13.47 2.35 -8.24
N ASP A 150 14.73 2.76 -8.39
CA ASP A 150 15.58 3.29 -7.32
C ASP A 150 15.12 4.69 -6.83
N GLU A 151 14.66 5.55 -7.73
CA GLU A 151 14.09 6.86 -7.37
C GLU A 151 12.76 6.69 -6.65
N LEU A 152 11.89 5.81 -7.15
CA LEU A 152 10.64 5.47 -6.48
C LEU A 152 10.90 4.89 -5.07
N ALA A 153 11.91 4.03 -4.95
CA ALA A 153 12.36 3.52 -3.66
C ALA A 153 12.80 4.64 -2.71
N ALA A 154 13.61 5.59 -3.18
CA ALA A 154 14.03 6.74 -2.39
C ALA A 154 12.88 7.66 -1.99
N TYR A 155 11.85 7.81 -2.84
CA TYR A 155 10.60 8.50 -2.47
C TYR A 155 9.93 7.82 -1.25
N TYR A 156 9.86 6.50 -1.24
CA TYR A 156 9.32 5.75 -0.10
C TYR A 156 10.20 5.81 1.15
N VAL A 157 11.52 5.91 1.00
CA VAL A 157 12.44 6.14 2.13
C VAL A 157 12.11 7.45 2.83
N GLY A 158 11.89 8.53 2.06
CA GLY A 158 11.52 9.83 2.62
C GLY A 158 10.16 9.80 3.33
N ILE A 159 9.17 9.13 2.76
CA ILE A 159 7.86 8.91 3.41
C ILE A 159 8.03 8.13 4.72
N SER A 160 8.76 7.02 4.67
CA SER A 160 9.01 6.14 5.81
C SER A 160 9.64 6.93 6.96
N HIS A 161 10.64 7.78 6.68
CA HIS A 161 11.31 8.60 7.70
C HIS A 161 10.34 9.50 8.49
N THR A 162 9.21 9.89 7.90
CA THR A 162 8.17 10.71 8.57
C THR A 162 6.99 9.91 9.11
N THR A 163 7.00 8.58 8.92
CA THR A 163 5.92 7.69 9.35
C THR A 163 6.34 7.00 10.65
N LEU A 164 5.57 7.24 11.72
CA LEU A 164 5.88 6.76 13.06
C LEU A 164 5.77 5.23 13.15
N HIS A 165 4.64 4.66 12.74
CA HIS A 165 4.37 3.23 12.86
C HIS A 165 4.62 2.47 11.56
N ASP A 166 5.19 1.26 11.69
CA ASP A 166 5.44 0.38 10.56
C ASP A 166 4.13 -0.08 9.89
N GLU A 167 3.08 -0.33 10.68
CA GLU A 167 1.75 -0.67 10.15
C GLU A 167 1.22 0.42 9.23
N ASP A 168 1.36 1.69 9.60
CA ASP A 168 0.83 2.82 8.83
C ASP A 168 1.54 2.94 7.48
N PHE A 169 2.87 2.75 7.48
CA PHE A 169 3.67 2.77 6.26
C PHE A 169 3.30 1.62 5.33
N GLU A 170 3.25 0.40 5.88
CA GLU A 170 2.86 -0.79 5.13
C GLU A 170 1.45 -0.66 4.55
N LEU A 171 0.50 -0.21 5.37
CA LEU A 171 -0.88 -0.01 4.97
C LEU A 171 -0.99 1.03 3.85
N ARG A 172 -0.19 2.10 3.90
CA ARG A 172 -0.09 3.07 2.82
C ARG A 172 0.38 2.40 1.54
N CYS A 173 1.52 1.70 1.54
CA CYS A 173 2.05 1.02 0.34
C CYS A 173 1.05 0.01 -0.24
N ILE A 174 0.45 -0.83 0.61
CA ILE A 174 -0.53 -1.85 0.19
C ILE A 174 -1.76 -1.21 -0.45
N ARG A 175 -2.31 -0.16 0.17
CA ARG A 175 -3.55 0.45 -0.32
C ARG A 175 -3.32 1.32 -1.55
N SER A 176 -2.21 2.06 -1.63
CA SER A 176 -1.88 2.93 -2.77
C SER A 176 -1.77 2.18 -4.08
N PHE A 177 -1.39 0.90 -4.05
CA PHE A 177 -1.28 0.08 -5.27
C PHE A 177 -2.13 -1.17 -5.23
N SER A 178 -3.09 -1.30 -4.31
CA SER A 178 -3.92 -2.51 -4.20
C SER A 178 -3.08 -3.80 -4.22
N LEU A 179 -2.08 -3.92 -3.33
CA LEU A 179 -1.20 -5.09 -3.27
C LEU A 179 -1.90 -6.34 -2.71
N ASP A 180 -2.94 -6.14 -1.90
CA ASP A 180 -3.70 -7.18 -1.20
C ASP A 180 -4.83 -7.80 -2.04
N ARG A 181 -5.26 -7.15 -3.13
CA ARG A 181 -6.35 -7.61 -3.98
C ARG A 181 -6.29 -6.99 -5.38
N PRO A 182 -6.87 -7.62 -6.41
CA PRO A 182 -7.00 -6.99 -7.72
C PRO A 182 -7.82 -5.69 -7.63
N ARG A 183 -7.39 -4.66 -8.37
CA ARG A 183 -8.08 -3.36 -8.45
C ARG A 183 -9.46 -3.58 -9.10
N ALA A 184 -10.51 -3.00 -8.51
CA ALA A 184 -11.82 -2.99 -9.13
C ALA A 184 -11.77 -2.09 -10.39
N ARG A 185 -11.92 -2.68 -11.58
CA ARG A 185 -12.05 -1.93 -12.83
C ARG A 185 -13.49 -1.40 -12.90
N LEU A 186 -13.66 -0.08 -12.82
CA LEU A 186 -14.97 0.56 -12.95
C LEU A 186 -15.49 0.47 -14.40
N ASP A 187 -14.58 0.43 -15.38
CA ASP A 187 -14.89 0.41 -16.82
C ASP A 187 -14.94 -1.00 -17.42
N ALA A 188 -14.78 -2.04 -16.59
CA ALA A 188 -15.06 -3.39 -17.04
C ALA A 188 -16.58 -3.52 -17.11
N GLU A 189 -17.15 -3.30 -18.30
CA GLU A 189 -18.42 -3.90 -18.66
C GLU A 189 -18.34 -5.36 -18.22
N SER A 190 -19.10 -5.70 -17.19
CA SER A 190 -19.39 -7.08 -16.86
C SER A 190 -19.82 -7.75 -18.16
N PRO A 191 -19.15 -8.82 -18.63
CA PRO A 191 -19.56 -9.46 -19.87
C PRO A 191 -21.05 -9.76 -19.72
N THR A 192 -21.83 -9.18 -20.62
CA THR A 192 -23.29 -9.22 -20.62
C THR A 192 -23.74 -10.66 -20.39
N SER A 193 -24.12 -10.98 -19.16
CA SER A 193 -24.97 -12.13 -18.88
C SER A 193 -26.39 -11.67 -19.12
N HIS A 194 -26.84 -11.84 -20.36
CA HIS A 194 -28.27 -11.81 -20.67
C HIS A 194 -28.96 -12.94 -19.90
N ALA A 195 -29.46 -12.64 -18.70
CA ALA A 195 -30.72 -13.14 -18.15
C ALA A 195 -30.92 -12.52 -16.77
N GLY A 196 -31.91 -11.63 -16.66
CA GLY A 196 -32.26 -10.97 -15.43
C GLY A 196 -32.62 -11.92 -14.29
N LYS A 197 -32.21 -11.52 -13.09
CA LYS A 197 -33.05 -11.40 -11.89
C LYS A 197 -32.18 -10.83 -10.79
N LEU A 198 -32.72 -9.85 -10.06
CA LEU A 198 -32.27 -9.45 -8.73
C LEU A 198 -31.87 -10.70 -7.94
N ARG A 199 -30.55 -10.92 -7.78
CA ARG A 199 -30.03 -11.94 -6.89
C ARG A 199 -29.25 -11.22 -5.80
N SER A 200 -29.88 -11.18 -4.63
CA SER A 200 -29.23 -11.02 -3.35
C SER A 200 -27.92 -11.82 -3.32
N ARG A 201 -26.89 -11.20 -2.76
CA ARG A 201 -25.57 -11.80 -2.56
C ARG A 201 -25.71 -13.04 -1.66
N THR A 202 -25.78 -14.22 -2.25
CA THR A 202 -25.49 -15.47 -1.57
C THR A 202 -24.33 -16.14 -2.31
N LEU A 203 -23.21 -16.26 -1.61
CA LEU A 203 -22.00 -16.95 -2.03
C LEU A 203 -22.34 -18.35 -2.56
N SER A 204 -22.09 -18.56 -3.86
CA SER A 204 -22.17 -19.87 -4.50
C SER A 204 -20.84 -20.59 -4.29
N THR A 205 -20.74 -21.36 -3.21
CA THR A 205 -19.70 -22.39 -3.05
C THR A 205 -20.06 -23.59 -3.92
N TYR A 206 -19.50 -23.67 -5.13
CA TYR A 206 -19.46 -24.93 -5.87
C TYR A 206 -18.50 -25.90 -5.14
N ASN A 207 -18.98 -27.12 -4.91
CA ASN A 207 -18.34 -28.24 -4.20
C ASN A 207 -18.37 -28.26 -2.66
N ALA A 208 -19.45 -27.79 -2.03
CA ALA A 208 -19.89 -28.42 -0.79
C ALA A 208 -20.76 -29.64 -1.15
N ALA A 209 -20.12 -30.77 -1.41
CA ALA A 209 -20.81 -32.05 -1.47
C ALA A 209 -21.65 -32.20 -0.19
N LYS A 210 -22.98 -32.18 -0.31
CA LYS A 210 -23.98 -32.73 0.62
C LYS A 210 -23.50 -32.76 2.09
N HIS A 211 -23.24 -31.59 2.67
CA HIS A 211 -22.90 -31.55 4.09
C HIS A 211 -24.23 -31.64 4.87
N PRO A 212 -24.36 -32.58 5.82
CA PRO A 212 -25.64 -32.91 6.49
C PRO A 212 -26.30 -31.71 7.19
N LEU A 213 -25.53 -30.66 7.50
CA LEU A 213 -26.04 -29.41 8.08
C LEU A 213 -26.82 -28.51 7.12
N TYR A 214 -26.72 -28.72 5.80
CA TYR A 214 -27.33 -27.84 4.79
C TYR A 214 -28.33 -28.56 3.88
N GLU A 215 -28.68 -29.82 4.17
CA GLU A 215 -29.70 -30.57 3.41
C GLU A 215 -31.13 -30.21 3.82
N THR A 216 -31.32 -29.69 5.03
CA THR A 216 -32.64 -29.34 5.54
C THR A 216 -33.00 -27.92 5.12
N THR A 217 -34.03 -27.79 4.30
CA THR A 217 -34.63 -26.48 4.00
C THR A 217 -35.41 -26.00 5.23
N SER A 218 -35.64 -24.68 5.36
CA SER A 218 -36.46 -24.10 6.43
C SER A 218 -37.87 -24.72 6.52
N MET A 219 -38.37 -25.28 5.42
CA MET A 219 -39.64 -26.01 5.32
C MET A 219 -39.59 -27.47 5.83
N GLY A 220 -38.39 -28.03 6.02
CA GLY A 220 -38.15 -29.36 6.58
C GLY A 220 -37.68 -29.33 8.04
N TYR A 221 -37.10 -28.21 8.49
CA TYR A 221 -36.65 -28.02 9.86
C TYR A 221 -37.83 -28.09 10.84
N GLY A 222 -37.84 -29.07 11.74
CA GLY A 222 -38.90 -29.25 12.75
C GLY A 222 -40.12 -30.08 12.32
N LYS A 223 -40.12 -30.77 11.17
CA LYS A 223 -41.20 -31.73 10.84
C LYS A 223 -41.09 -33.06 11.57
N ASP A 224 -39.89 -33.46 11.96
CA ASP A 224 -39.64 -34.72 12.69
C ASP A 224 -39.43 -34.53 14.20
N CYS A 225 -39.49 -33.30 14.71
CA CYS A 225 -39.28 -33.05 16.15
C CYS A 225 -40.40 -33.61 17.04
N GLU A 226 -41.58 -33.90 16.49
CA GLU A 226 -42.70 -34.51 17.23
C GLU A 226 -42.50 -36.01 17.52
N LYS A 227 -41.53 -36.68 16.87
CA LYS A 227 -41.30 -38.13 17.02
C LYS A 227 -40.28 -38.50 18.09
N VAL A 228 -39.60 -37.51 18.68
CA VAL A 228 -38.60 -37.78 19.72
C VAL A 228 -39.31 -37.96 21.05
N LYS A 229 -39.43 -39.21 21.52
CA LYS A 229 -39.82 -39.49 22.91
C LYS A 229 -38.75 -38.91 23.84
N TYR A 230 -39.07 -37.81 24.50
CA TYR A 230 -38.17 -37.15 25.43
C TYR A 230 -38.11 -37.97 26.73
N ASP A 231 -36.94 -38.47 27.10
CA ASP A 231 -36.74 -39.18 28.37
C ASP A 231 -36.68 -38.15 29.51
N GLY A 232 -37.75 -38.10 30.32
CA GLY A 232 -37.97 -37.08 31.35
C GLY A 232 -36.93 -37.03 32.48
N LYS A 233 -35.97 -37.96 32.50
CA LYS A 233 -34.90 -38.03 33.51
C LYS A 233 -33.89 -36.89 33.41
N PHE A 234 -33.74 -36.28 32.22
CA PHE A 234 -32.80 -35.17 31.98
C PHE A 234 -33.49 -33.83 31.76
N SER A 235 -34.82 -33.76 31.93
CA SER A 235 -35.58 -32.52 31.81
C SER A 235 -35.25 -31.57 32.96
N LEU A 236 -34.49 -30.52 32.68
CA LEU A 236 -34.37 -29.39 33.59
C LEU A 236 -35.73 -28.72 33.75
N LYS A 237 -36.16 -28.45 34.99
CA LYS A 237 -37.39 -27.69 35.28
C LYS A 237 -37.22 -26.24 34.83
N HIS A 238 -37.39 -25.98 33.54
CA HIS A 238 -37.35 -24.62 33.02
C HIS A 238 -38.62 -23.88 33.47
N CYS A 239 -38.48 -23.10 34.54
CA CYS A 239 -39.43 -22.03 34.85
C CYS A 239 -39.14 -20.89 33.86
N PHE A 240 -39.69 -21.00 32.65
CA PHE A 240 -39.68 -19.87 31.73
C PHE A 240 -40.34 -18.70 32.46
N THR A 241 -39.58 -17.63 32.69
CA THR A 241 -39.93 -16.55 33.60
C THR A 241 -41.32 -16.01 33.24
N LYS A 242 -42.31 -16.35 34.06
CA LYS A 242 -43.71 -15.92 33.95
C LYS A 242 -43.90 -14.40 34.14
N HIS A 243 -42.79 -13.65 34.28
CA HIS A 243 -42.71 -12.24 34.64
C HIS A 243 -41.69 -11.44 33.82
N ALA A 244 -41.44 -11.80 32.56
CA ALA A 244 -40.82 -10.84 31.65
C ALA A 244 -41.86 -9.74 31.33
N PRO A 245 -41.60 -8.45 31.63
CA PRO A 245 -42.54 -7.39 31.33
C PRO A 245 -42.73 -7.28 29.82
N MET A 246 -43.97 -7.53 29.39
CA MET A 246 -44.46 -7.39 28.03
C MET A 246 -44.41 -5.90 27.64
N GLN A 247 -43.34 -5.44 26.98
CA GLN A 247 -43.36 -4.12 26.34
C GLN A 247 -44.37 -4.15 25.19
N ARG A 248 -45.56 -3.61 25.46
CA ARG A 248 -46.55 -3.27 24.44
C ARG A 248 -46.15 -1.95 23.78
N GLY A 249 -45.99 -1.97 22.47
CA GLY A 249 -46.21 -0.81 21.61
C GLY A 249 -44.96 -0.23 20.96
N GLY A 250 -44.94 -0.27 19.62
CA GLY A 250 -44.01 0.49 18.79
C GLY A 250 -43.16 -0.39 17.88
N GLY A 251 -43.78 -0.94 16.84
CA GLY A 251 -43.08 -1.68 15.79
C GLY A 251 -42.01 -0.81 15.10
N ALA A 252 -40.99 -1.50 14.59
CA ALA A 252 -39.93 -0.92 13.80
C ALA A 252 -40.47 -0.35 12.47
N THR A 253 -40.81 0.95 12.45
CA THR A 253 -41.04 1.71 11.23
C THR A 253 -40.51 3.13 11.36
N SER A 254 -39.26 3.34 10.94
CA SER A 254 -38.86 4.55 10.21
C SER A 254 -37.49 4.31 9.59
N MET A 255 -37.49 3.70 8.41
CA MET A 255 -36.46 3.95 7.41
C MET A 255 -36.60 5.42 7.00
N ASN A 256 -35.52 6.19 7.17
CA ASN A 256 -35.42 7.54 6.63
C ASN A 256 -35.41 7.47 5.09
N MET A 257 -36.31 8.24 4.47
CA MET A 257 -36.12 8.80 3.14
C MET A 257 -35.22 10.03 3.23
#